data_AF-A0A8J7VMJ5-F1
#
_entry.id   AF-A0A8J7VMJ5-F1
#
_cell.length_a   1.000
_cell.length_b   1.000
_cell.length_c   1.000
_cell.angle_alpha   90.00
_cell.angle_beta   90.00
_cell.angle_gamma   90.00
#
_symmetry.space_group_name_H-M   'P 1'
#
loop_
_entity.id
_entity.type
_entity.pdbx_description
1 polymer ?
#
loop_
_entity_poly.entity_id
_entity_poly.type
_entity_poly.pdbx_seq_one_letter_code
_entity_poly.pdbx_strand_id
1 'polypeptide(L)'
;MGLGFERFITAQVDVAAVIGIGGGGTSMICTGLRALPLGLPKLMVSTLAEALADCFDPMVFHATGTGGRSMEQLADSGLLVGFADMTTTEIADLLVGGVLPAT
;
A
#
# COMPACT_ATOMS: atom_id res chain seq x y z
N MET A 1 8.89 12.46 -11.80
CA MET A 1 9.35 12.63 -10.40
C MET A 1 9.38 11.30 -9.63
N GLY A 2 8.41 10.38 -9.81
CA GLY A 2 8.43 9.05 -9.15
C GLY A 2 9.73 8.25 -9.32
N LEU A 3 10.23 8.06 -10.54
CA LEU A 3 11.54 7.41 -10.79
C LEU A 3 12.72 8.13 -10.13
N GLY A 4 12.64 9.46 -9.97
CA GLY A 4 13.69 10.22 -9.31
C GLY A 4 13.75 9.91 -7.82
N PHE A 5 12.58 9.83 -7.18
CA PHE A 5 12.45 9.41 -5.80
C PHE A 5 12.86 7.94 -5.60
N GLU A 6 12.43 7.05 -6.49
CA GLU A 6 12.84 5.64 -6.51
C GLU A 6 14.36 5.49 -6.47
N ARG A 7 15.07 6.09 -7.43
CA ARG A 7 16.54 6.03 -7.51
C ARG A 7 17.21 6.60 -6.26
N PHE A 8 16.66 7.67 -5.71
CA PHE A 8 17.19 8.28 -4.50
C PHE A 8 17.03 7.36 -3.28
N ILE A 9 15.84 6.80 -3.07
CA ILE A 9 15.52 6.04 -1.88
C ILE A 9 16.18 4.65 -1.89
N THR A 10 16.33 4.02 -3.05
CA THR A 10 17.07 2.75 -3.20
C THR A 10 18.58 2.92 -3.01
N ALA A 11 19.11 4.14 -3.13
CA ALA A 11 20.52 4.42 -2.90
C ALA A 11 20.86 4.63 -1.41
N GLN A 12 19.86 4.75 -0.53
CA GLN A 12 20.08 4.89 0.91
C GLN A 12 20.23 3.50 1.54
N VAL A 13 21.18 3.36 2.47
CA VAL A 13 21.49 2.07 3.14
C VAL A 13 21.23 2.10 4.64
N ASP A 14 20.85 3.26 5.17
CA ASP A 14 20.68 3.56 6.60
C ASP A 14 19.25 4.01 6.94
N VAL A 15 18.29 3.73 6.05
CA VAL A 15 16.88 4.07 6.26
C VAL A 15 16.17 2.95 7.00
N ALA A 16 15.71 3.24 8.22
CA ALA A 16 14.99 2.28 9.05
C ALA A 16 13.50 2.13 8.68
N ALA A 17 12.88 3.17 8.11
CA ALA A 17 11.48 3.17 7.68
C ALA A 17 11.20 4.35 6.73
N VAL A 18 10.13 4.25 5.93
CA VAL A 18 9.68 5.35 5.07
C VAL A 18 8.19 5.63 5.27
N ILE A 19 7.84 6.90 5.48
CA ILE A 19 6.45 7.37 5.53
C ILE A 19 6.21 8.36 4.40
N GLY A 20 5.23 8.06 3.56
CA GLY A 20 4.74 8.92 2.49
C GLY A 20 3.41 9.56 2.86
N ILE A 21 3.22 10.85 2.53
CA ILE A 21 1.94 11.54 2.68
C ILE A 21 1.64 12.27 1.37
N GLY A 22 0.44 12.11 0.80
CA GLY A 22 0.11 12.73 -0.48
C GLY A 22 -1.34 12.56 -0.96
N GLY A 23 -1.81 13.47 -1.81
CA GLY A 23 -3.11 13.36 -2.49
C GLY A 23 -2.97 12.73 -3.87
N GLY A 24 -3.31 13.46 -4.94
CA GLY A 24 -3.14 12.97 -6.33
C GLY A 24 -1.69 12.61 -6.71
N GLY A 25 -0.70 13.09 -5.96
CA GLY A 25 0.72 12.78 -6.15
C GLY A 25 1.22 11.48 -5.49
N THR A 26 0.35 10.74 -4.78
CA THR A 26 0.71 9.50 -4.07
C THR A 26 1.37 8.46 -4.98
N SER A 27 0.97 8.41 -6.25
CA SER A 27 1.58 7.54 -7.27
C SER A 27 3.09 7.73 -7.39
N MET A 28 3.60 8.95 -7.19
CA MET A 28 5.03 9.26 -7.23
C MET A 28 5.78 8.68 -6.02
N ILE A 29 5.17 8.73 -4.83
CA ILE A 29 5.76 8.20 -3.60
C ILE A 29 5.69 6.67 -3.60
N CYS A 30 4.56 6.09 -4.01
CA CYS A 30 4.40 4.64 -4.13
C CYS A 30 5.41 3.99 -5.08
N THR A 31 5.87 4.69 -6.12
CA THR A 31 6.91 4.18 -7.03
C THR A 31 8.20 3.87 -6.26
N GLY A 32 8.66 4.78 -5.40
CA GLY A 32 9.86 4.56 -4.58
C GLY A 32 9.64 3.59 -3.43
N LEU A 33 8.48 3.63 -2.77
CA LEU A 33 8.17 2.68 -1.69
C LEU A 33 8.16 1.22 -2.17
N ARG A 34 7.68 0.96 -3.40
CA ARG A 34 7.65 -0.39 -3.99
C ARG A 34 9.03 -0.92 -4.38
N ALA A 35 9.98 -0.06 -4.69
CA ALA A 35 11.34 -0.46 -5.03
C ALA A 35 12.20 -0.83 -3.81
N LEU A 36 11.75 -0.50 -2.60
CA LEU A 36 12.46 -0.84 -1.37
C LEU A 36 12.25 -2.31 -0.97
N PRO A 37 13.26 -2.96 -0.37
CA PRO A 37 13.16 -4.36 0.05
C PRO A 37 11.95 -4.63 0.94
N LEU A 38 11.40 -5.84 0.80
CA LEU A 38 10.42 -6.37 1.73
C LEU A 38 11.07 -6.48 3.13
N GLY A 39 10.29 -6.21 4.18
CA GLY A 39 10.78 -6.13 5.57
C GLY A 39 11.18 -4.73 6.03
N LEU A 40 11.49 -3.79 5.14
CA LEU A 40 11.66 -2.38 5.50
C LEU A 40 10.27 -1.75 5.73
N PRO A 41 9.94 -1.22 6.93
CA PRO A 41 8.63 -0.65 7.23
C PRO A 41 8.28 0.55 6.33
N LYS A 42 7.10 0.50 5.69
CA LYS A 42 6.61 1.54 4.77
C LYS A 42 5.17 1.90 5.07
N LEU A 43 4.85 3.18 5.19
CA LEU A 43 3.50 3.69 5.40
C LEU A 43 3.16 4.75 4.35
N MET A 44 1.93 4.71 3.80
CA MET A 44 1.43 5.74 2.89
C MET A 44 0.11 6.31 3.43
N VAL A 45 0.07 7.61 3.68
CA VAL A 45 -1.13 8.35 4.09
C VAL A 45 -1.64 9.13 2.89
N SER A 46 -2.84 8.82 2.40
CA SER A 46 -3.36 9.48 1.21
C SER A 46 -4.76 10.05 1.32
N THR A 47 -4.96 11.23 0.72
CA THR A 47 -6.30 11.79 0.47
C THR A 47 -6.95 11.18 -0.78
N LEU A 48 -6.39 10.11 -1.37
CA LEU A 48 -6.97 9.44 -2.54
C LEU A 48 -8.41 8.99 -2.30
N ALA A 49 -8.73 8.52 -1.09
CA ALA A 49 -10.10 8.23 -0.70
C ALA A 49 -10.99 9.48 -0.87
N GLU A 50 -10.57 10.62 -0.33
CA GLU A 50 -11.28 11.90 -0.48
C GLU A 50 -11.39 12.35 -1.94
N ALA A 51 -10.37 12.11 -2.77
CA ALA A 51 -10.40 12.45 -4.21
C ALA A 51 -11.32 11.52 -5.03
N LEU A 52 -11.63 10.33 -4.54
CA LEU A 52 -12.55 9.39 -5.17
C LEU A 52 -13.97 9.51 -4.62
N ALA A 53 -14.16 10.16 -3.46
CA ALA A 53 -15.45 10.26 -2.76
C ALA A 53 -16.57 10.93 -3.58
N ASP A 54 -16.23 11.78 -4.54
CA ASP A 54 -17.22 12.43 -5.42
C ASP A 54 -17.83 11.46 -6.46
N CYS A 55 -17.15 10.35 -6.76
CA CYS A 55 -17.56 9.40 -7.80
C CYS A 55 -17.71 7.96 -7.30
N PHE A 56 -17.17 7.64 -6.12
CA PHE A 56 -17.08 6.30 -5.55
C PHE A 56 -17.27 6.36 -4.02
N ASP A 57 -17.61 5.23 -3.41
CA ASP A 57 -17.60 5.05 -1.95
C ASP A 57 -16.31 4.30 -1.54
N PRO A 58 -15.23 5.03 -1.18
CA PRO A 58 -13.92 4.43 -0.94
C PRO A 58 -13.87 3.72 0.41
N MET A 59 -13.60 2.41 0.38
CA MET A 59 -13.39 1.59 1.58
C MET A 59 -11.89 1.39 1.84
N VAL A 60 -11.47 1.63 3.09
CA VAL A 60 -10.08 1.40 3.52
C VAL A 60 -9.98 0.11 4.32
N PHE A 61 -9.09 -0.77 3.91
CA PHE A 61 -8.80 -2.03 4.59
C PHE A 61 -7.43 -1.99 5.23
N HIS A 62 -7.33 -2.51 6.45
CA HIS A 62 -6.07 -2.59 7.17
C HIS A 62 -5.33 -3.87 6.78
N ALA A 63 -4.08 -3.75 6.33
CA ALA A 63 -3.29 -4.88 5.81
C ALA A 63 -2.73 -5.77 6.95
N THR A 64 -3.62 -6.40 7.74
CA THR A 64 -3.35 -7.28 8.90
C THR A 64 -3.67 -8.76 8.66
N GLY A 65 -3.67 -9.20 7.41
CA GLY A 65 -4.18 -10.48 6.91
C GLY A 65 -5.70 -10.51 6.80
N THR A 66 -6.40 -10.09 7.85
CA THR A 66 -7.87 -10.05 7.88
C THR A 66 -8.48 -8.98 6.98
N GLY A 67 -7.81 -7.85 6.80
CA GLY A 67 -8.31 -6.78 5.95
C GLY A 67 -8.18 -7.12 4.46
N GLY A 68 -7.05 -7.70 4.03
CA GLY A 68 -6.90 -8.25 2.69
C GLY A 68 -8.01 -9.26 2.35
N ARG A 69 -8.23 -10.25 3.23
CA ARG A 69 -9.34 -11.23 3.06
C ARG A 69 -10.72 -10.59 2.99
N SER A 70 -10.99 -9.58 3.81
CA SER A 70 -12.30 -8.90 3.81
C SER A 70 -12.52 -8.14 2.50
N MET A 71 -11.47 -7.50 1.98
CA MET A 71 -11.49 -6.85 0.67
C MET A 71 -11.72 -7.87 -0.46
N GLU A 72 -11.02 -9.01 -0.42
CA GLU A 72 -11.17 -10.09 -1.41
C GLU A 72 -12.60 -10.66 -1.41
N GLN A 73 -13.20 -10.89 -0.23
CA GLN A 73 -14.59 -11.33 -0.13
C GLN A 73 -15.57 -10.31 -0.71
N LEU A 74 -15.33 -9.02 -0.49
CA LEU A 74 -16.14 -7.95 -1.07
C LEU A 74 -15.98 -7.89 -2.59
N ALA A 75 -14.78 -8.15 -3.12
CA ALA A 75 -14.54 -8.26 -4.55
C ALA A 75 -15.29 -9.48 -5.15
N ASP A 76 -15.17 -10.65 -4.53
CA ASP A 76 -15.84 -11.87 -4.97
C ASP A 76 -17.38 -11.77 -4.92
N SER A 77 -17.92 -11.00 -3.97
CA SER A 77 -19.35 -10.72 -3.88
C SER A 77 -19.86 -9.74 -4.96
N GLY A 78 -18.97 -9.16 -5.77
CA GLY A 78 -19.31 -8.17 -6.79
C GLY A 78 -19.70 -6.80 -6.23
N LEU A 79 -19.44 -6.55 -4.94
CA LEU A 79 -19.73 -5.27 -4.28
C LEU A 79 -18.63 -4.22 -4.51
N LEU A 80 -17.43 -4.62 -4.95
CA LEU A 80 -16.35 -3.72 -5.34
C LEU A 80 -16.28 -3.54 -6.85
N VAL A 81 -16.31 -2.27 -7.30
CA VAL A 81 -16.09 -1.89 -8.70
C VAL A 81 -14.60 -1.88 -9.09
N GLY A 82 -13.72 -1.88 -8.10
CA GLY A 82 -12.27 -1.91 -8.25
C GLY A 82 -11.57 -1.79 -6.90
N PHE A 83 -10.27 -2.12 -6.89
CA PHE A 83 -9.43 -2.01 -5.70
C PHE A 83 -8.09 -1.36 -6.04
N ALA A 84 -7.50 -0.70 -5.05
CA ALA A 84 -6.17 -0.11 -5.14
C ALA A 84 -5.33 -0.61 -3.97
N ASP A 85 -4.69 -1.77 -4.14
CA ASP A 85 -3.82 -2.32 -3.10
C ASP A 85 -2.48 -1.58 -3.08
N MET A 86 -2.32 -0.73 -2.07
CA MET A 86 -1.13 0.09 -1.86
C MET A 86 -0.18 -0.52 -0.83
N THR A 87 -0.67 -1.43 0.01
CA THR A 87 0.04 -1.93 1.20
C THR A 87 0.05 -3.45 1.20
N THR A 88 0.95 -4.03 0.40
CA THR A 88 1.12 -5.49 0.26
C THR A 88 1.94 -6.10 1.41
N THR A 89 1.87 -5.54 2.62
CA THR A 89 2.70 -6.00 3.76
C THR A 89 2.33 -7.41 4.21
N GLU A 90 1.08 -7.82 3.98
CA GLU A 90 0.58 -9.17 4.26
C GLU A 90 1.31 -10.25 3.44
N ILE A 91 1.82 -9.92 2.24
CA ILE A 91 2.65 -10.82 1.43
C ILE A 91 4.05 -10.98 2.03
N ALA A 92 4.62 -9.90 2.58
CA ALA A 92 5.91 -10.00 3.26
C ALA A 92 5.78 -10.91 4.49
N ASP A 93 4.73 -10.71 5.29
CA ASP A 93 4.42 -11.56 6.45
C ASP A 93 4.20 -13.02 6.03
N LEU A 94 3.50 -13.28 4.92
CA LEU A 94 3.36 -14.65 4.40
C LEU A 94 4.72 -15.30 4.07
N LEU A 95 5.62 -14.56 3.42
CA LEU A 95 6.91 -15.08 2.96
C LEU A 95 7.91 -15.34 4.09
N VAL A 96 7.87 -14.55 5.17
CA VAL A 96 8.84 -14.63 6.27
C VAL A 96 8.28 -15.28 7.54
N GLY A 97 7.02 -15.72 7.53
CA GLY A 97 6.35 -16.27 8.71
C GLY A 97 5.99 -15.21 9.75
N GLY A 98 5.60 -14.03 9.28
CA GLY A 98 5.10 -12.92 10.10
C GLY A 98 3.74 -13.19 10.76
N VAL A 99 3.30 -12.24 11.57
CA VAL A 99 2.10 -12.38 12.43
C VAL A 99 0.81 -12.14 11.65
N LEU A 100 0.88 -11.39 10.55
CA LEU A 100 -0.26 -10.86 9.80
C LEU A 100 -0.22 -11.26 8.31
N PRO A 101 -0.14 -12.56 7.96
CA PRO A 101 0.07 -13.01 6.58
C PRO A 101 -1.19 -12.94 5.72
N ALA A 102 -1.00 -12.74 4.40
CA ALA A 102 -2.03 -12.90 3.38
C ALA A 102 -2.36 -14.39 3.23
N THR A 103 -3.43 -14.84 3.87
CA THR A 103 -3.83 -16.26 3.98
C THR A 103 -5.26 -16.47 3.56
#